data_AF-A0A961NNC6-F1
#
_entry.id   AF-A0A961NNC6-F1
#
_cell.length_a   1.000
_cell.length_b   1.000
_cell.length_c   1.000
_cell.angle_alpha   90.00
_cell.angle_beta   90.00
_cell.angle_gamma   90.00
#
_symmetry.space_group_name_H-M   'P 1'
#
loop_
_entity.id
_entity.type
_entity.pdbx_description
1 polymer ?
#
loop_
_entity_poly.entity_id
_entity_poly.type
_entity_poly.pdbx_seq_one_letter_code
_entity_poly.pdbx_strand_id
1 'polypeptide(L)' 'SFESCSHGAGRMMSRGEAKRRFSLEDHLKATAGVECRKDNGVIDETPAAYKPIDKVMAAQSDLVEIIHTLRQVICVKG' A
#
# COMPACT_ATOMS: atom_id res chain seq x y z
N SER A 1 23.56 -0.16 -8.47
CA SER A 1 22.52 -1.20 -8.46
C SER A 1 22.83 -2.18 -9.58
N PHE A 2 22.75 -3.50 -9.36
CA PHE A 2 22.97 -4.50 -10.42
C PHE A 2 21.70 -4.61 -11.30
N GLU A 3 21.36 -3.50 -11.96
CA GLU A 3 20.12 -3.35 -12.76
C GLU A 3 18.84 -3.74 -11.99
N SER A 4 18.81 -3.42 -10.69
CA SER A 4 17.68 -3.74 -9.81
C SER A 4 17.09 -2.49 -9.15
N CYS A 5 15.81 -2.58 -8.79
CA CYS A 5 15.06 -1.53 -8.11
C CYS A 5 14.04 -2.14 -7.13
N SER A 6 13.36 -1.29 -6.37
CA SER A 6 12.35 -1.71 -5.39
C SER A 6 11.12 -2.28 -6.10
N HIS A 7 10.63 -3.42 -5.62
CA HIS A 7 9.43 -4.05 -6.17
C HIS A 7 8.12 -3.30 -5.81
N GLY A 8 8.08 -2.60 -4.69
CA GLY A 8 6.91 -1.86 -4.25
C GLY A 8 7.14 -1.12 -2.92
N ALA A 9 6.06 -0.59 -2.34
CA ALA A 9 6.13 0.20 -1.11
C ALA A 9 6.77 -0.54 0.09
N GLY A 10 6.48 -1.84 0.22
CA GLY A 10 6.86 -2.62 1.39
C GLY A 10 6.07 -2.24 2.65
N ARG A 11 5.99 -3.19 3.59
CA ARG A 11 5.25 -2.98 4.84
C ARG A 11 6.04 -2.10 5.80
N MET A 12 5.34 -1.24 6.54
CA MET A 12 5.89 -0.50 7.67
C MET A 12 5.71 -1.26 8.98
N MET A 13 4.72 -2.16 9.05
CA MET A 13 4.42 -2.95 10.24
C MET A 13 3.96 -4.36 9.90
N SER A 14 4.02 -5.26 10.88
CA SER A 14 3.55 -6.63 10.74
C SER A 14 2.03 -6.69 10.51
N ARG A 15 1.54 -7.83 10.02
CA ARG A 15 0.09 -8.05 9.84
C ARG A 15 -0.65 -8.01 11.17
N GLY A 16 -0.10 -8.65 12.19
CA GLY A 16 -0.68 -8.64 13.54
C GLY A 16 -0.74 -7.24 14.14
N GLU A 17 0.29 -6.42 13.92
CA GLU A 17 0.29 -5.03 14.37
C GLU A 17 -0.78 -4.20 13.65
N ALA A 18 -0.90 -4.34 12.34
CA ALA A 18 -1.93 -3.64 11.58
C ALA A 18 -3.36 -4.01 12.05
N LYS A 19 -3.62 -5.29 12.34
CA LYS A 19 -4.93 -5.74 12.89
C LYS A 19 -5.23 -5.18 14.28
N ARG A 20 -4.22 -4.93 15.11
CA ARG A 20 -4.40 -4.33 16.44
C ARG A 20 -4.59 -2.82 16.38
N ARG A 21 -3.92 -2.16 15.43
CA ARG A 21 -3.83 -0.71 15.36
C ARG A 21 -4.97 -0.06 14.57
N PHE A 22 -5.50 -0.74 13.56
CA PHE A 22 -6.50 -0.19 12.66
C PHE A 22 -7.86 -0.84 12.87
N SER A 23 -8.89 -0.02 12.84
CA SER A 23 -10.28 -0.46 12.81
C SER A 23 -10.78 -0.66 11.37
N LEU A 24 -11.93 -1.31 11.23
CA LEU A 24 -12.62 -1.38 9.94
C LEU A 24 -12.99 0.02 9.42
N GLU A 25 -13.36 0.94 10.31
CA GLU A 25 -13.67 2.33 9.95
C GLU A 25 -12.45 3.06 9.36
N ASP A 26 -11.26 2.84 9.94
CA ASP A 26 -10.02 3.39 9.39
C ASP A 26 -9.73 2.83 8.00
N HIS A 27 -9.97 1.53 7.80
CA HIS A 27 -9.82 0.90 6.50
C HIS A 27 -10.82 1.46 5.47
N LEU A 28 -12.07 1.67 5.86
CA LEU A 28 -13.11 2.28 5.02
C LEU A 28 -12.73 3.70 4.59
N LYS A 29 -12.25 4.52 5.53
CA LYS A 29 -11.77 5.88 5.26
C LYS A 29 -10.55 5.86 4.33
N ALA A 30 -9.59 4.98 4.60
CA ALA A 30 -8.35 4.88 3.81
C ALA A 30 -8.59 4.35 2.38
N THR A 31 -9.67 3.60 2.17
CA THR A 31 -10.05 3.04 0.85
C THR A 31 -11.20 3.81 0.19
N ALA A 32 -11.53 5.00 0.69
CA ALA A 32 -12.55 5.85 0.09
C ALA A 32 -12.22 6.15 -1.39
N GLY A 33 -13.19 5.95 -2.29
CA GLY A 33 -13.00 6.12 -3.73
C GLY A 33 -12.29 4.96 -4.44
N VAL A 34 -12.11 3.82 -3.75
CA VAL A 34 -11.66 2.54 -4.30
C VAL A 34 -12.65 1.46 -3.87
N GLU A 35 -13.17 0.70 -4.82
CA GLU A 35 -14.04 -0.43 -4.50
C GLU A 35 -13.18 -1.64 -4.11
N CYS A 36 -13.34 -2.10 -2.87
CA CYS A 36 -12.59 -3.22 -2.36
C CYS A 36 -13.40 -3.99 -1.32
N ARG A 37 -12.92 -5.19 -0.98
CA ARG A 37 -13.40 -5.93 0.17
C ARG A 37 -13.20 -5.08 1.43
N LYS A 38 -14.21 -5.02 2.29
CA LYS A 38 -14.26 -4.14 3.48
C LYS A 38 -14.72 -4.94 4.70
N ASP A 39 -13.96 -6.00 5.01
CA ASP A 39 -14.18 -6.85 6.18
C ASP A 39 -12.92 -6.95 7.05
N ASN A 40 -13.06 -7.56 8.23
CA ASN A 40 -11.95 -7.70 9.18
C ASN A 40 -10.79 -8.56 8.65
N GLY A 41 -11.02 -9.36 7.59
CA GLY A 41 -10.01 -10.20 6.97
C GLY A 41 -8.95 -9.41 6.21
N VAL A 42 -9.23 -8.16 5.84
CA VAL A 42 -8.35 -7.32 5.01
C VAL A 42 -7.79 -6.08 5.72
N ILE A 43 -8.06 -5.93 7.03
CA ILE A 43 -7.58 -4.77 7.80
C ILE A 43 -6.05 -4.67 7.80
N ASP A 44 -5.32 -5.80 7.80
CA ASP A 44 -3.86 -5.78 7.71
C ASP A 44 -3.31 -5.29 6.37
N GLU A 45 -4.17 -5.11 5.39
CA GLU A 45 -3.84 -4.62 4.05
C GLU A 45 -4.26 -3.15 3.86
N THR A 46 -4.67 -2.46 4.92
CA THR A 46 -4.97 -1.03 4.87
C THR A 46 -3.76 -0.23 4.36
N PRO A 47 -3.96 0.85 3.56
CA PRO A 47 -2.85 1.64 3.01
C PRO A 47 -1.81 2.08 4.06
N ALA A 48 -2.25 2.41 5.28
CA ALA A 48 -1.38 2.83 6.36
C ALA A 48 -0.46 1.73 6.93
N ALA A 49 -0.68 0.45 6.58
CA ALA A 49 0.23 -0.65 6.92
C ALA A 49 1.51 -0.66 6.06
N TYR A 50 1.52 0.10 4.96
CA TYR A 50 2.63 0.19 4.00
C TYR A 50 3.39 1.50 4.14
N LYS A 51 4.62 1.54 3.60
CA LYS A 51 5.36 2.79 3.46
C LYS A 51 4.69 3.68 2.40
N PRO A 52 4.79 5.02 2.51
CA PRO A 52 4.37 5.91 1.43
C PRO A 52 5.15 5.57 0.16
N ILE A 53 4.46 5.22 -0.93
CA ILE A 53 5.09 4.82 -2.19
C ILE A 53 5.95 5.96 -2.75
N ASP A 54 5.51 7.21 -2.61
CA ASP A 54 6.24 8.39 -3.08
C ASP A 54 7.62 8.50 -2.44
N LYS A 55 7.75 8.12 -1.15
CA LYS A 55 9.06 8.10 -0.47
C LYS A 55 9.97 7.00 -1.03
N VAL A 56 9.41 5.85 -1.39
CA VAL A 56 10.17 4.76 -2.01
C VAL A 56 10.64 5.17 -3.40
N MET A 57 9.76 5.78 -4.20
CA MET A 57 10.10 6.26 -5.56
C MET A 57 11.15 7.37 -5.53
N ALA A 58 11.03 8.33 -4.60
CA ALA A 58 12.02 9.39 -4.44
C ALA A 58 13.40 8.85 -4.04
N ALA A 59 13.46 7.77 -3.25
CA ALA A 59 14.72 7.17 -2.81
C ALA A 59 15.45 6.37 -3.90
N GLN A 60 14.81 6.10 -5.04
CA GLN A 60 15.38 5.35 -6.17
C GLN A 60 15.31 6.12 -7.48
N SER A 61 15.14 7.45 -7.42
CA SER A 61 14.96 8.31 -8.60
C SER A 61 16.18 8.33 -9.53
N ASP A 62 17.35 7.93 -9.03
CA ASP A 62 18.58 7.74 -9.80
C ASP A 62 18.68 6.36 -10.47
N LEU A 63 17.80 5.42 -10.10
CA LEU A 63 17.79 4.05 -10.61
C LEU A 63 16.64 3.76 -11.59
N VAL A 64 15.57 4.55 -11.56
CA VAL A 64 14.35 4.28 -12.33
C VAL A 64 13.78 5.54 -12.98
N GLU A 65 13.12 5.37 -14.12
CA GLU A 65 12.32 6.39 -14.77
C GLU A 65 10.82 6.09 -14.57
N ILE A 66 10.04 7.10 -14.17
CA ILE A 66 8.59 6.96 -14.04
C ILE A 66 7.94 7.21 -15.39
N ILE A 67 7.46 6.14 -16.03
CA ILE A 67 6.73 6.26 -17.29
C ILE A 67 5.26 6.61 -17.05
N HIS A 68 4.63 6.02 -16.02
CA HIS A 68 3.22 6.24 -15.68
C HIS A 68 2.98 6.14 -14.17
N THR A 69 1.94 6.82 -13.70
CA THR A 69 1.39 6.66 -12.35
C THR A 69 -0.06 6.21 -12.45
N LEU A 70 -0.39 5.08 -11.81
CA LEU A 70 -1.72 4.50 -11.85
C LEU A 70 -2.41 4.65 -10.50
N ARG A 71 -3.72 4.95 -10.53
CA ARG A 71 -4.58 4.94 -9.34
C ARG A 71 -5.59 3.81 -9.47
N GLN A 72 -5.67 2.98 -8.44
CA GLN A 72 -6.65 1.91 -8.36
C GLN A 72 -8.09 2.46 -8.30
N VAL A 73 -9.00 1.77 -8.99
CA VAL A 73 -10.45 1.99 -8.93
C VAL A 73 -11.12 0.81 -8.22
N ILE A 74 -10.62 -0.41 -8.45
CA ILE A 74 -11.12 -1.64 -7.82
C ILE A 74 -9.91 -2.44 -7.29
N CYS A 75 -10.06 -3.06 -6.11
CA CYS A 75 -9.09 -3.98 -5.52
C CYS A 75 -9.78 -5.29 -5.11
N VAL A 76 -9.47 -6.39 -5.80
CA VAL A 76 -9.95 -7.74 -5.48
C VAL A 76 -8.84 -8.50 -4.77
N LYS A 77 -9.11 -8.99 -3.55
CA LYS A 77 -8.21 -9.85 -2.79
C LYS A 77 -8.91 -11.14 -2.38
N GLY A 78 -8.20 -12.26 -2.54
CA GLY A 78 -8.61 -13.61 -2.12
C GLY A 78 -8.36 -13.86 -0.64
#